data_AF-A0A954PWH9-F1
#
_entry.id   AF-A0A954PWH9-F1
#
_cell.length_a   1.000
_cell.length_b   1.000
_cell.length_c   1.000
_cell.angle_alpha   90.00
_cell.angle_beta   90.00
_cell.angle_gamma   90.00
#
_symmetry.space_group_name_H-M   'P 1'
#
loop_
_entity.id
_entity.type
_entity.pdbx_description
1 polymer ?
#
loop_
_entity_poly.entity_id
_entity_poly.type
_entity_poly.pdbx_seq_one_letter_code
_entity_poly.pdbx_strand_id
1 'polypeptide(L)'
;MDQPNADPATVQFSAWDGSHAGVVESVKSQMHDPRSFEHVETIYWDMNTRIKVQMTFRGKNGFGGTVTQVATAWISKDTGRVDHLICD
;
A
#
# COMPACT_ATOMS: atom_id res chain seq x y z
N MET A 1 32.14 -7.22 -8.81
CA MET A 1 31.04 -7.84 -8.04
C MET A 1 29.83 -6.99 -8.31
N ASP A 2 29.16 -7.32 -9.40
CA ASP A 2 27.97 -6.63 -9.93
C ASP A 2 26.78 -7.13 -9.10
N GLN A 3 26.15 -6.25 -8.30
CA GLN A 3 24.92 -6.63 -7.60
C GLN A 3 23.83 -6.74 -8.67
N PRO A 4 23.32 -7.95 -8.93
CA PRO A 4 22.46 -8.13 -10.07
C PRO A 4 21.09 -7.52 -9.72
N ASN A 5 20.62 -6.66 -10.62
CA ASN A 5 19.21 -6.46 -10.96
C ASN A 5 18.20 -6.35 -9.79
N ALA A 6 18.10 -5.13 -9.23
CA ALA A 6 16.87 -4.70 -8.60
C ALA A 6 15.75 -4.70 -9.65
N ASP A 7 14.85 -5.68 -9.59
CA ASP A 7 13.63 -5.75 -10.39
C ASP A 7 12.89 -4.40 -10.21
N PRO A 8 12.45 -3.70 -11.28
CA PRO A 8 11.82 -2.38 -11.15
C PRO A 8 10.57 -2.39 -10.27
N ALA A 9 9.98 -3.57 -10.04
CA ALA A 9 8.94 -3.77 -9.05
C ALA A 9 9.43 -3.53 -7.61
N THR A 10 10.64 -3.97 -7.24
CA THR A 10 11.14 -3.96 -5.85
C THR A 10 11.62 -2.60 -5.35
N VAL A 11 11.92 -1.65 -6.24
CA VAL A 11 12.34 -0.28 -5.88
C VAL A 11 11.17 0.58 -5.34
N GLN A 12 9.93 0.18 -5.63
CA GLN A 12 8.71 0.94 -5.28
C GLN A 12 8.11 0.55 -3.92
N PHE A 13 8.52 -0.60 -3.38
CA PHE A 13 8.05 -1.12 -2.10
C PHE A 13 9.14 -0.95 -1.05
N SER A 14 8.76 -0.56 0.15
CA SER A 14 9.70 -0.45 1.26
C SER A 14 10.30 -1.82 1.53
N ALA A 15 11.62 -1.96 1.38
CA ALA A 15 12.34 -3.22 1.60
C ALA A 15 12.20 -3.81 3.02
N TRP A 16 11.65 -3.02 3.96
CA TRP A 16 11.46 -3.40 5.36
C TRP A 16 10.11 -4.08 5.64
N ASP A 17 9.04 -3.70 4.93
CA ASP A 17 7.66 -4.12 5.25
C ASP A 17 6.87 -4.54 4.01
N GLY A 18 7.42 -4.36 2.80
CA GLY A 18 6.69 -4.58 1.54
C GLY A 18 5.63 -3.50 1.24
N SER A 19 5.47 -2.52 2.13
CA SER A 19 4.51 -1.44 1.97
C SER A 19 4.99 -0.37 0.97
N HIS A 20 4.11 0.00 0.04
CA HIS A 20 4.37 1.09 -0.91
C HIS A 20 4.13 2.43 -0.22
N ALA A 21 5.16 3.28 -0.11
CA ALA A 21 5.08 4.56 0.62
C ALA A 21 3.90 5.41 0.14
N GLY A 22 3.70 5.52 -1.18
CA GLY A 22 2.56 6.24 -1.76
C GLY A 22 1.18 5.68 -1.39
N VAL A 23 1.03 4.37 -1.17
CA VAL A 23 -0.25 3.78 -0.73
C VAL A 23 -0.51 4.13 0.72
N VAL A 24 0.51 3.99 1.58
CA VAL A 24 0.40 4.33 3.01
C VAL A 24 0.13 5.82 3.21
N GLU A 25 0.81 6.69 2.46
CA GLU A 25 0.57 8.13 2.52
C GLU A 25 -0.83 8.50 2.02
N SER A 26 -1.30 7.90 0.93
CA SER A 26 -2.65 8.13 0.42
C SER A 26 -3.72 7.65 1.41
N VAL A 27 -3.49 6.52 2.07
CA VAL A 27 -4.37 6.03 3.16
C VAL A 27 -4.38 7.01 4.32
N LYS A 28 -3.22 7.41 4.83
CA LYS A 28 -3.10 8.36 5.94
C LYS A 28 -3.71 9.72 5.60
N SER A 29 -3.59 10.18 4.36
CA SER A 29 -4.20 11.43 3.89
C SER A 29 -5.72 11.38 3.83
N GLN A 30 -6.31 10.20 3.65
CA GLN A 30 -7.77 10.01 3.69
C GLN A 30 -8.30 9.76 5.10
N MET A 31 -7.43 9.40 6.05
CA MET A 31 -7.81 9.20 7.45
C MET A 31 -8.05 10.53 8.16
N HIS A 32 -9.10 10.56 8.97
CA HIS A 32 -9.40 11.71 9.82
C HIS A 32 -8.35 11.92 10.91
N ASP A 33 -7.88 10.82 11.54
CA ASP A 33 -6.76 10.85 12.49
C ASP A 33 -5.67 9.88 12.02
N PRO A 34 -4.61 10.37 11.35
CA PRO A 34 -3.52 9.53 10.86
C PRO A 34 -2.65 8.94 11.97
N ARG A 35 -2.77 9.45 13.21
CA ARG A 35 -2.08 8.91 14.40
C ARG A 35 -2.71 7.62 14.90
N SER A 36 -3.99 7.42 14.62
CA SER A 36 -4.74 6.20 14.94
C SER A 36 -4.59 5.11 13.87
N PHE A 37 -3.70 5.31 12.89
CA PHE A 37 -3.41 4.30 11.88
C PHE A 37 -2.70 3.11 12.49
N GLU A 38 -3.32 1.94 12.39
CA GLU A 38 -2.76 0.65 12.76
C GLU A 38 -2.74 -0.24 11.53
N HIS A 39 -1.54 -0.65 11.11
CA HIS A 39 -1.38 -1.61 10.04
C HIS A 39 -1.76 -3.00 10.54
N VAL A 40 -2.61 -3.71 9.79
CA VAL A 40 -3.06 -5.06 10.15
C VAL A 40 -2.40 -6.08 9.25
N GLU A 41 -2.52 -5.90 7.94
CA GLU A 41 -2.05 -6.86 6.95
C GLU A 41 -1.81 -6.17 5.61
N THR A 42 -0.77 -6.58 4.89
CA THR A 42 -0.58 -6.25 3.47
C THR A 42 -0.45 -7.53 2.68
N ILE A 43 -1.27 -7.67 1.64
CA ILE A 43 -1.22 -8.77 0.69
C ILE A 43 -0.86 -8.18 -0.67
N TYR A 44 0.07 -8.83 -1.37
CA TYR A 44 0.36 -8.53 -2.76
C TYR A 44 0.05 -9.73 -3.64
N TRP A 45 -0.49 -9.47 -4.82
CA TRP A 45 -0.67 -10.45 -5.88
C TRP A 45 0.06 -9.95 -7.11
N ASP A 46 1.02 -10.74 -7.58
CA ASP A 46 1.60 -10.53 -8.88
C ASP A 46 0.62 -11.01 -9.95
N MET A 47 0.04 -10.07 -10.69
CA MET A 47 -0.54 -10.37 -11.98
C MET A 47 0.55 -10.05 -13.01
N ASN A 48 0.74 -10.92 -13.99
CA ASN A 48 1.89 -10.89 -14.92
C ASN A 48 2.30 -9.48 -15.42
N THR A 49 1.35 -8.57 -15.62
CA THR A 49 1.55 -7.18 -16.06
C THR A 49 1.41 -6.11 -14.96
N ARG A 50 0.76 -6.42 -13.82
CA ARG A 50 0.43 -5.46 -12.74
C ARG A 50 0.47 -6.14 -11.38
N ILE A 51 0.89 -5.44 -10.35
CA ILE A 51 0.87 -5.92 -8.98
C ILE A 51 -0.36 -5.34 -8.31
N LYS A 52 -1.23 -6.20 -7.79
CA LYS A 52 -2.33 -5.78 -6.92
C LYS A 52 -1.82 -5.80 -5.50
N VAL A 53 -1.98 -4.71 -4.76
CA VAL A 53 -1.65 -4.62 -3.34
C VAL A 53 -2.93 -4.31 -2.59
N GLN A 54 -3.23 -5.09 -1.57
CA GLN A 54 -4.32 -4.83 -0.66
C GLN A 54 -3.76 -4.71 0.74
N MET A 55 -4.03 -3.58 1.37
CA MET A 55 -3.58 -3.26 2.70
C MET A 55 -4.79 -3.06 3.59
N THR A 56 -4.91 -3.91 4.59
CA THR A 56 -5.91 -3.82 5.64
C THR A 56 -5.34 -2.99 6.79
N PHE A 57 -6.06 -1.95 7.18
CA PHE A 57 -5.66 -1.07 8.27
C PHE A 57 -6.84 -0.74 9.17
N ARG A 58 -6.53 -0.43 10.42
CA ARG A 58 -7.49 0.06 11.41
C ARG A 58 -7.24 1.53 11.66
N GLY A 59 -8.33 2.27 11.80
CA GLY A 59 -8.28 3.71 12.03
C GLY A 59 -9.46 4.15 12.87
N LYS A 60 -9.26 5.20 13.67
CA LYS A 60 -10.37 5.84 14.36
C LYS A 60 -11.12 6.72 13.37
N ASN A 61 -12.41 6.46 13.19
CA ASN A 61 -13.26 7.31 12.36
C ASN A 61 -13.64 8.60 13.12
N GLY A 62 -14.21 9.58 12.42
CA GLY A 62 -14.71 10.83 13.02
C GLY A 62 -15.80 10.66 14.08
N PHE A 63 -16.35 9.44 14.23
CA PHE A 63 -17.34 9.08 15.24
C PHE A 63 -16.72 8.45 16.49
N GLY A 64 -15.39 8.37 16.57
CA GLY A 64 -14.67 7.85 17.73
C GLY A 64 -14.58 6.32 17.82
N GLY A 65 -15.09 5.60 16.81
CA GLY A 65 -14.97 4.14 16.71
C GLY A 65 -13.75 3.73 15.88
N THR A 66 -13.11 2.62 16.25
CA THR A 66 -12.08 1.99 15.42
C THR A 66 -12.76 1.20 14.31
N VAL A 67 -12.54 1.61 13.06
CA VAL A 67 -13.02 0.93 11.87
C VAL A 67 -11.85 0.22 11.19
N THR A 68 -12.12 -0.98 10.65
CA THR A 68 -11.17 -1.67 9.78
C THR A 68 -11.53 -1.31 8.34
N GLN A 69 -10.58 -0.75 7.61
CA GLN A 69 -10.71 -0.36 6.21
C GLN A 69 -9.67 -1.10 5.38
N VAL A 70 -9.96 -1.23 4.09
CA VAL A 70 -9.13 -1.96 3.15
C VAL A 70 -8.76 -1.05 1.99
N ALA A 71 -7.47 -0.78 1.84
CA ALA A 71 -6.93 -0.04 0.71
C ALA A 71 -6.42 -1.02 -0.34
N THR A 72 -7.05 -1.04 -1.51
CA THR A 72 -6.58 -1.78 -2.68
C THR A 72 -5.93 -0.84 -3.68
N ALA A 73 -4.65 -1.04 -3.95
CA ALA A 73 -3.86 -0.33 -4.94
C ALA A 73 -3.46 -1.26 -6.09
N TRP A 74 -3.45 -0.72 -7.30
CA TRP A 74 -2.96 -1.37 -8.50
C TRP A 74 -1.68 -0.68 -8.94
N ILE A 75 -0.58 -1.43 -9.02
CA ILE A 75 0.73 -0.94 -9.42
C ILE A 75 1.10 -1.56 -10.76
N SER A 76 1.56 -0.75 -11.70
CA SER A 76 2.07 -1.25 -12.98
C SER A 76 3.48 -1.81 -12.81
N LYS A 77 3.74 -3.06 -13.22
CA LYS A 77 5.07 -3.69 -13.06
C LYS A 77 6.14 -3.00 -13.92
N ASP A 78 5.73 -2.41 -15.03
CA ASP A 78 6.60 -1.73 -16.00
C ASP A 78 7.19 -0.40 -15.48
N THR A 79 6.33 0.44 -14.90
CA THR A 79 6.70 1.80 -14.44
C THR A 79 6.79 1.93 -12.93
N GLY A 80 6.25 0.96 -12.18
CA GLY A 80 6.14 1.01 -10.74
C GLY A 80 5.15 2.05 -10.20
N ARG A 81 4.37 2.70 -11.07
CA ARG A 81 3.42 3.73 -10.68
C ARG A 81 2.12 3.10 -10.16
N VAL A 82 1.55 3.69 -9.11
CA VAL A 82 0.17 3.40 -8.68
C VAL A 82 -0.78 3.94 -9.75
N ASP A 83 -1.42 3.02 -10.46
CA ASP A 83 -2.39 3.29 -11.52
C ASP A 83 -3.76 3.64 -10.92
N HIS A 84 -4.11 2.97 -9.82
CA HIS A 84 -5.42 3.08 -9.21
C HIS A 84 -5.35 2.75 -7.72
N LEU A 85 -5.99 3.57 -6.88
CA LEU A 85 -6.13 3.35 -5.44
C LEU A 85 -7.62 3.44 -5.09
N ILE A 86 -8.13 2.38 -4.46
CA ILE A 86 -9.48 2.33 -3.90
C ILE A 86 -9.33 2.06 -2.40
N CYS A 87 -9.95 2.88 -1.57
CA CYS A 87 -10.17 2.58 -0.17
C CYS A 87 -11.64 2.20 0.02
N ASP A 88 -11.87 1.06 0.66
CA ASP A 88 -13.18 0.55 1.06
C ASP A 88 -13.30 0.55 2.60
#